data_AF-A0A957Z656-F1
#
_entry.id   AF-A0A957Z656-F1
#
_cell.length_a   1.000
_cell.length_b   1.000
_cell.length_c   1.000
_cell.angle_alpha   90.00
_cell.angle_beta   90.00
_cell.angle_gamma   90.00
#
_symmetry.space_group_name_H-M   'P 1'
#
loop_
_entity.id
_entity.type
_entity.pdbx_description
1 polymer ?
#
loop_
_entity_poly.entity_id
_entity_poly.type
_entity_poly.pdbx_seq_one_letter_code
_entity_poly.pdbx_strand_id
1 'polypeptide(L)'
;MAMADGQLAVYDLGFYNIGVRPTAEDLGQGATDPFGAPLSFTRLIQQGVPIGPPVPAPPLITPGERAAVDGAFKTPSLRNVELTAPYMHNGGMSSLAQVVDFYARGSDFRQQNLANLAPAIVPLPITEQDEQDLVAFMRALTDERVRMQ
;
A
#
# COMPACT_ATOMS: atom_id res chain seq x y z
N MET A 1 11.26 -3.67 -7.47
CA MET A 1 11.17 -4.91 -6.66
C MET A 1 10.49 -6.00 -7.48
N ALA A 2 10.61 -7.28 -7.10
CA ALA A 2 9.77 -8.32 -7.69
C ALA A 2 8.34 -8.20 -7.13
N MET A 3 7.34 -8.22 -7.99
CA MET A 3 5.93 -8.19 -7.59
C MET A 3 5.40 -9.60 -7.35
N ALA A 4 4.13 -9.76 -6.95
CA ALA A 4 3.55 -11.08 -6.67
C ALA A 4 3.48 -12.01 -7.90
N ASP A 5 3.54 -11.48 -9.12
CA ASP A 5 3.69 -12.23 -10.38
C ASP A 5 5.13 -12.66 -10.69
N GLY A 6 6.09 -12.30 -9.83
CA GLY A 6 7.52 -12.56 -10.01
C GLY A 6 8.24 -11.63 -10.98
N GLN A 7 7.54 -10.69 -11.62
CA GLN A 7 8.15 -9.72 -12.53
C GLN A 7 8.72 -8.53 -11.77
N LEU A 8 9.84 -7.98 -12.28
CA LEU A 8 10.44 -6.78 -11.72
C LEU A 8 9.64 -5.54 -12.14
N ALA A 9 9.44 -4.63 -11.20
CA ALA A 9 8.87 -3.32 -11.46
C ALA A 9 9.51 -2.22 -10.59
N VAL A 10 9.53 -1.00 -11.11
CA VAL A 10 9.78 0.23 -10.36
C VAL A 10 8.50 0.70 -9.68
N TYR A 11 8.63 1.37 -8.54
CA TYR A 11 7.49 1.74 -7.70
C TYR A 11 7.86 2.89 -6.77
N ASP A 12 6.85 3.55 -6.20
CA ASP A 12 7.02 4.60 -5.22
C ASP A 12 7.21 3.99 -3.83
N LEU A 13 8.35 4.28 -3.19
CA LEU A 13 8.66 3.74 -1.88
C LEU A 13 7.62 4.18 -0.84
N GLY A 14 7.13 3.22 -0.06
CA GLY A 14 6.08 3.47 0.95
C GLY A 14 4.65 3.44 0.40
N PHE A 15 4.47 3.07 -0.88
CA PHE A 15 3.17 2.86 -1.49
C PHE A 15 3.07 1.43 -2.02
N TYR A 16 2.00 0.74 -1.66
CA TYR A 16 1.84 -0.68 -1.99
C TYR A 16 0.40 -1.01 -2.33
N ASN A 17 0.22 -1.85 -3.33
CA ASN A 17 -1.05 -2.51 -3.58
C ASN A 17 -1.11 -3.77 -2.71
N ILE A 18 -2.05 -3.78 -1.78
CA ILE A 18 -2.27 -4.89 -0.85
C ILE A 18 -3.51 -5.72 -1.19
N GLY A 19 -4.22 -5.38 -2.26
CA GLY A 19 -5.36 -6.17 -2.73
C GLY A 19 -6.68 -5.96 -1.99
N VAL A 20 -6.94 -4.74 -1.46
CA VAL A 20 -8.25 -4.37 -0.87
C VAL A 20 -9.36 -4.28 -1.94
N ARG A 21 -9.02 -3.86 -3.16
CA ARG A 21 -9.92 -3.78 -4.33
C ARG A 21 -9.19 -4.22 -5.60
N PRO A 22 -9.93 -4.62 -6.67
CA PRO A 22 -9.33 -4.80 -7.99
C PRO A 22 -8.63 -3.53 -8.44
N THR A 23 -7.40 -3.66 -8.93
CA THR A 23 -6.56 -2.53 -9.38
C THR A 23 -7.27 -1.66 -10.43
N ALA A 24 -8.05 -2.28 -11.31
CA ALA A 24 -8.79 -1.60 -12.37
C ALA A 24 -9.90 -0.66 -11.86
N GLU A 25 -10.38 -0.86 -10.63
CA GLU A 25 -11.47 -0.08 -10.04
C GLU A 25 -10.94 0.97 -9.05
N ASP A 26 -9.68 0.84 -8.64
CA ASP A 26 -9.12 1.59 -7.53
C ASP A 26 -7.63 1.81 -7.75
N LEU A 27 -7.31 2.81 -8.57
CA LEU A 27 -5.95 3.05 -9.06
C LEU A 27 -5.02 3.65 -8.01
N GLY A 28 -5.55 4.31 -6.97
CA GLY A 28 -4.74 4.98 -5.95
C GLY A 28 -3.70 5.92 -6.55
N GLN A 29 -2.43 5.73 -6.19
CA GLN A 29 -1.33 6.53 -6.70
C GLN A 29 -1.04 6.35 -8.21
N GLY A 30 -1.57 5.29 -8.82
CA GLY A 30 -1.48 5.09 -10.27
C GLY A 30 -2.35 6.07 -11.07
N ALA A 31 -3.27 6.80 -10.46
CA ALA A 31 -4.11 7.73 -11.19
C ALA A 31 -3.31 8.96 -11.73
N THR A 32 -4.00 9.76 -12.54
CA THR A 32 -3.54 11.07 -12.99
C THR A 32 -4.37 12.16 -12.33
N ASP A 33 -3.81 13.36 -12.20
CA ASP A 33 -4.55 14.55 -11.84
C ASP A 33 -5.50 15.00 -12.99
N PRO A 34 -6.36 16.01 -12.77
CA PRO A 34 -7.27 16.52 -13.79
C PRO A 34 -6.60 17.15 -15.02
N PHE A 35 -5.29 17.42 -14.98
CA PHE A 35 -4.50 17.96 -16.10
C PHE A 35 -3.74 16.86 -16.85
N GLY A 36 -3.89 15.59 -16.44
CA GLY A 36 -3.24 14.43 -17.04
C GLY A 36 -1.83 14.14 -16.51
N ALA A 37 -1.37 14.85 -15.48
CA ALA A 37 -0.09 14.56 -14.86
C ALA A 37 -0.21 13.34 -13.92
N PRO A 38 0.75 12.38 -13.94
CA PRO A 38 0.73 11.25 -13.02
C PRO A 38 0.86 11.68 -11.56
N LEU A 39 0.15 10.97 -10.66
CA LEU A 39 0.30 11.18 -9.21
C LEU A 39 1.52 10.46 -8.62
N SER A 40 2.09 9.47 -9.32
CA SER A 40 3.27 8.74 -8.88
C SER A 40 4.56 9.42 -9.34
N PHE A 41 5.55 9.45 -8.45
CA PHE A 41 6.89 9.94 -8.77
C PHE A 41 7.58 9.05 -9.80
N THR A 42 7.36 7.72 -9.73
CA THR A 42 7.84 6.78 -10.74
C THR A 42 7.41 7.18 -12.14
N ARG A 43 6.11 7.43 -12.37
CA ARG A 43 5.61 7.80 -13.70
C ARG A 43 6.05 9.19 -14.13
N LEU A 44 6.13 10.14 -13.19
CA LEU A 44 6.67 11.47 -13.45
C LEU A 44 8.13 11.40 -13.93
N ILE A 45 8.99 10.61 -13.27
CA ILE A 45 10.39 10.40 -13.69
C ILE A 45 10.45 9.73 -15.07
N GLN A 46 9.59 8.73 -15.34
CA GLN A 46 9.52 8.06 -16.64
C GLN A 46 9.11 9.01 -17.78
N GLN A 47 8.33 10.05 -17.47
CA GLN A 47 7.97 11.13 -18.40
C GLN A 47 9.05 12.23 -18.50
N GLY A 48 10.15 12.10 -17.77
CA GLY A 48 11.23 13.09 -17.75
C GLY A 48 10.89 14.35 -16.93
N VAL A 49 9.87 14.30 -16.08
CA VAL A 49 9.55 15.40 -15.17
C VAL A 49 10.60 15.42 -14.05
N PRO A 50 11.36 16.53 -13.89
CA PRO A 50 12.37 16.62 -12.85
C PRO A 50 11.71 16.69 -11.47
N ILE A 51 12.08 15.76 -10.58
CA ILE A 51 11.58 15.69 -9.20
C ILE A 51 12.73 16.02 -8.26
N GLY A 52 12.70 17.23 -7.71
CA GLY A 52 13.78 17.74 -6.86
C GLY A 52 14.98 18.28 -7.64
N PRO A 53 16.09 18.60 -6.94
CA PRO A 53 17.27 19.17 -7.56
C PRO A 53 17.91 18.18 -8.56
N PRO A 54 18.52 18.67 -9.66
CA PRO A 54 19.15 17.81 -10.64
C PRO A 54 20.27 16.99 -10.00
N VAL A 55 20.14 15.67 -10.03
CA VAL A 55 21.16 14.74 -9.57
C VAL A 55 22.03 14.37 -10.79
N PRO A 56 23.37 14.50 -10.73
CA PRO A 56 24.26 14.25 -11.87
C PRO A 56 24.44 12.76 -12.23
N ALA A 57 23.50 11.89 -11.82
CA ALA A 57 23.52 10.46 -12.10
C ALA A 57 22.58 10.12 -13.26
N PRO A 58 22.84 9.04 -14.03
CA PRO A 58 21.86 8.52 -14.97
C PRO A 58 20.51 8.27 -14.28
N PRO A 59 19.38 8.45 -14.99
CA PRO A 59 18.06 8.32 -14.38
C PRO A 59 17.92 6.92 -13.78
N LEU A 60 17.56 6.87 -12.49
CA LEU A 60 17.38 5.62 -11.74
C LEU A 60 16.24 4.75 -12.30
N ILE A 61 15.40 5.33 -13.16
CA ILE A 61 14.21 4.72 -13.75
C ILE A 61 14.20 5.11 -15.23
N THR A 62 14.07 4.13 -16.11
CA THR A 62 13.95 4.37 -17.57
C THR A 62 12.48 4.37 -18.03
N PRO A 63 12.12 5.07 -19.12
CA PRO A 63 10.73 5.15 -19.59
C PRO A 63 10.08 3.78 -19.94
N GLY A 64 10.89 2.79 -20.30
CA GLY A 64 10.41 1.45 -20.66
C GLY A 64 10.28 0.48 -19.49
N GLU A 65 10.70 0.87 -18.29
CA GLU A 65 10.58 0.01 -17.11
C GLU A 65 9.13 -0.13 -16.68
N ARG A 66 8.75 -1.35 -16.29
CA ARG A 66 7.43 -1.63 -15.75
C ARG A 66 7.23 -0.88 -14.43
N ALA A 67 6.17 -0.08 -14.32
CA ALA A 67 5.80 0.59 -13.08
C ALA A 67 4.68 -0.17 -12.34
N ALA A 68 4.89 -0.44 -11.04
CA ALA A 68 3.91 -1.06 -10.15
C ALA A 68 3.34 -0.03 -9.16
N VAL A 69 2.62 0.95 -9.70
CA VAL A 69 2.01 2.05 -8.94
C VAL A 69 0.48 1.99 -8.91
N ASP A 70 -0.12 1.14 -9.74
CA ASP A 70 -1.58 1.02 -9.80
C ASP A 70 -2.14 0.23 -8.61
N GLY A 71 -3.17 0.78 -7.99
CA GLY A 71 -3.76 0.28 -6.75
C GLY A 71 -2.85 0.41 -5.54
N ALA A 72 -1.80 1.22 -5.64
CA ALA A 72 -0.87 1.46 -4.55
C ALA A 72 -1.34 2.62 -3.67
N PHE A 73 -1.31 2.39 -2.36
CA PHE A 73 -1.65 3.37 -1.33
C PHE A 73 -0.52 3.53 -0.34
N LYS A 74 -0.39 4.75 0.20
CA LYS A 74 0.62 5.07 1.19
C LYS A 74 0.44 4.18 2.42
N THR A 75 1.52 3.57 2.90
CA THR A 75 1.51 2.87 4.19
C THR A 75 1.20 3.87 5.32
N PRO A 76 0.08 3.71 6.04
CA PRO A 76 -0.28 4.60 7.13
C PRO A 76 0.60 4.36 8.35
N SER A 77 0.63 5.34 9.27
CA SER A 77 1.16 5.10 10.62
C SER A 77 0.17 4.25 11.42
N LEU A 78 0.69 3.42 12.33
CA LEU A 78 -0.14 2.67 13.28
C LEU A 78 -0.32 3.38 14.63
N ARG A 79 0.27 4.58 14.81
CA ARG A 79 0.04 5.38 16.02
C ARG A 79 -1.43 5.78 16.09
N ASN A 80 -2.04 5.58 17.27
CA ASN A 80 -3.47 5.83 17.50
C ASN A 80 -4.42 5.02 16.62
N VAL A 81 -3.97 3.91 16.01
CA VAL A 81 -4.79 3.14 15.07
C VAL A 81 -6.10 2.63 15.69
N GLU A 82 -6.10 2.32 16.98
CA GLU A 82 -7.31 1.95 17.74
C GLU A 82 -8.46 2.97 17.59
N LEU A 83 -8.15 4.26 17.41
CA LEU A 83 -9.12 5.35 17.43
C LEU A 83 -9.53 5.84 16.03
N THR A 84 -9.16 5.12 14.97
CA THR A 84 -9.27 5.61 13.58
C THR A 84 -10.13 4.72 12.68
N ALA A 85 -10.97 3.88 13.28
CA ALA A 85 -11.95 3.13 12.49
C ALA A 85 -12.91 4.08 11.73
N PRO A 86 -13.40 3.70 10.54
CA PRO A 86 -13.10 2.45 9.84
C PRO A 86 -11.72 2.44 9.16
N TYR A 87 -11.21 1.24 8.90
CA TYR A 87 -9.85 0.98 8.41
C TYR A 87 -9.77 0.75 6.90
N MET A 88 -8.53 0.69 6.41
CA MET A 88 -8.14 0.69 4.99
C MET A 88 -8.40 2.04 4.31
N HIS A 89 -7.84 2.25 3.12
CA HIS A 89 -7.99 3.52 2.40
C HIS A 89 -9.43 3.76 1.92
N ASN A 90 -10.26 2.72 1.88
CA ASN A 90 -11.67 2.78 1.48
C ASN A 90 -12.65 2.64 2.65
N GLY A 91 -12.17 2.54 3.89
CA GLY A 91 -13.02 2.37 5.07
C GLY A 91 -13.78 1.04 5.12
N GLY A 92 -13.33 0.01 4.40
CA GLY A 92 -14.05 -1.25 4.23
C GLY A 92 -14.07 -2.18 5.46
N MET A 93 -13.28 -1.89 6.51
CA MET A 93 -13.16 -2.73 7.70
C MET A 93 -13.48 -1.95 8.96
N SER A 94 -14.34 -2.52 9.81
CA SER A 94 -14.83 -1.88 11.03
C SER A 94 -13.95 -2.14 12.25
N SER A 95 -13.06 -3.13 12.21
CA SER A 95 -12.25 -3.54 13.38
C SER A 95 -10.81 -3.87 13.01
N LEU A 96 -9.90 -3.73 13.98
CA LEU A 96 -8.51 -4.18 13.84
C LEU A 96 -8.39 -5.69 13.60
N ALA A 97 -9.30 -6.48 14.16
CA ALA A 97 -9.40 -7.92 13.92
C ALA A 97 -9.62 -8.23 12.42
N GLN A 98 -10.55 -7.52 11.76
CA GLN A 98 -10.76 -7.65 10.31
C GLN A 98 -9.53 -7.24 9.49
N VAL A 99 -8.77 -6.25 9.96
CA VAL A 99 -7.49 -5.87 9.33
C VAL A 99 -6.47 -6.98 9.44
N VAL A 100 -6.35 -7.64 10.60
CA VAL A 100 -5.43 -8.76 10.78
C VAL A 100 -5.86 -9.96 9.94
N ASP A 101 -7.15 -10.34 9.97
CA ASP A 101 -7.72 -11.41 9.14
C ASP A 101 -7.46 -11.17 7.64
N PHE A 102 -7.61 -9.94 7.16
CA PHE A 102 -7.29 -9.56 5.79
C PHE A 102 -5.84 -9.90 5.38
N TYR A 103 -4.88 -9.57 6.24
CA TYR A 103 -3.47 -9.89 5.99
C TYR A 103 -3.22 -11.39 6.14
N ALA A 104 -3.86 -12.06 7.10
CA ALA A 104 -3.73 -13.50 7.34
C ALA A 104 -4.13 -14.33 6.11
N ARG A 105 -5.19 -13.93 5.40
CA ARG A 105 -5.61 -14.60 4.16
C ARG A 105 -4.90 -14.13 2.89
N GLY A 106 -4.04 -13.11 2.98
CA GLY A 106 -3.18 -12.67 1.87
C GLY A 106 -3.87 -11.85 0.77
N SER A 107 -4.88 -11.04 1.13
CA SER A 107 -5.74 -10.17 0.28
C SER A 107 -7.04 -10.76 -0.29
N ASP A 108 -7.97 -9.87 -0.63
CA ASP A 108 -9.26 -10.18 -1.25
C ASP A 108 -9.16 -10.40 -2.76
N PHE A 109 -8.27 -9.67 -3.42
CA PHE A 109 -8.19 -9.56 -4.88
C PHE A 109 -6.83 -9.95 -5.43
N ARG A 110 -6.18 -10.96 -4.83
CA ARG A 110 -4.84 -11.42 -5.22
C ARG A 110 -4.71 -11.64 -6.72
N GLN A 111 -5.62 -12.43 -7.30
CA GLN A 111 -5.53 -12.86 -8.70
C GLN A 111 -5.67 -11.69 -9.67
N GLN A 112 -6.59 -10.77 -9.37
CA GLN A 112 -6.81 -9.56 -10.15
C GLN A 112 -5.64 -8.58 -10.05
N ASN A 113 -4.88 -8.64 -8.96
CA ASN A 113 -3.83 -7.67 -8.67
C ASN A 113 -2.41 -8.21 -8.84
N LEU A 114 -2.19 -9.48 -9.23
CA LEU A 114 -0.88 -10.14 -9.26
C LEU A 114 0.28 -9.28 -9.79
N ALA A 115 0.02 -8.54 -10.87
CA ALA A 115 1.03 -7.67 -11.47
C ALA A 115 1.50 -6.55 -10.52
N ASN A 116 0.60 -5.94 -9.76
CA ASN A 116 0.91 -4.79 -8.91
C ASN A 116 0.93 -5.14 -7.41
N LEU A 117 0.45 -6.32 -7.02
CA LEU A 117 0.35 -6.74 -5.63
C LEU A 117 1.75 -6.88 -5.02
N ALA A 118 1.92 -6.31 -3.84
CA ALA A 118 3.17 -6.39 -3.12
C ALA A 118 3.53 -7.86 -2.80
N PRO A 119 4.80 -8.26 -2.97
CA PRO A 119 5.21 -9.67 -2.88
C PRO A 119 5.05 -10.27 -1.48
N ALA A 120 5.07 -9.42 -0.44
CA ALA A 120 4.89 -9.83 0.96
C ALA A 120 3.43 -10.15 1.32
N ILE A 121 2.48 -9.81 0.45
CA ILE A 121 1.06 -10.11 0.66
C ILE A 121 0.86 -11.56 0.24
N VAL A 122 0.87 -12.47 1.20
CA VAL A 122 0.68 -13.91 1.04
C VAL A 122 -0.13 -14.43 2.23
N PRO A 123 -0.83 -15.58 2.12
CA PRO A 123 -1.47 -16.19 3.28
C PRO A 123 -0.45 -16.48 4.38
N LEU A 124 -0.79 -16.14 5.62
CA LEU A 124 0.03 -16.33 6.80
C LEU A 124 -0.65 -17.35 7.73
N PRO A 125 0.05 -18.39 8.19
CA PRO A 125 -0.49 -19.32 9.16
C PRO A 125 -0.45 -18.69 10.55
N ILE A 126 -1.48 -17.93 10.91
CA ILE A 126 -1.64 -17.35 12.24
C ILE A 126 -2.71 -18.10 13.04
N THR A 127 -2.53 -18.18 14.34
CA THR A 127 -3.52 -18.68 15.28
C THR A 127 -4.45 -17.57 15.76
N GLU A 128 -5.54 -17.93 16.42
CA GLU A 128 -6.42 -16.96 17.08
C GLU A 128 -5.66 -16.15 18.15
N GLN A 129 -4.69 -16.78 18.84
CA GLN A 129 -3.85 -16.08 19.81
C GLN A 129 -2.95 -15.02 19.13
N ASP A 130 -2.36 -15.35 17.99
CA ASP A 130 -1.55 -14.38 17.22
C ASP A 130 -2.37 -13.17 16.79
N GLU A 131 -3.63 -13.39 16.37
CA GLU A 131 -4.55 -12.30 16.03
C GLU A 131 -4.83 -11.40 17.24
N GLN A 132 -5.18 -12.00 18.38
CA GLN A 132 -5.45 -11.27 19.63
C GLN A 132 -4.23 -10.46 20.09
N ASP A 133 -3.03 -11.04 20.00
CA ASP A 133 -1.78 -10.40 20.40
C ASP A 133 -1.42 -9.23 19.47
N LEU A 134 -1.62 -9.38 18.15
CA LEU A 134 -1.43 -8.29 17.19
C LEU A 134 -2.41 -7.14 17.41
N VAL A 135 -3.69 -7.45 17.69
CA VAL A 135 -4.69 -6.44 18.02
C VAL A 135 -4.32 -5.73 19.33
N ALA A 136 -3.90 -6.47 20.36
CA ALA A 136 -3.46 -5.89 21.62
C ALA A 136 -2.23 -4.98 21.44
N PHE A 137 -1.25 -5.41 20.63
CA PHE A 137 -0.09 -4.61 20.27
C PHE A 137 -0.50 -3.30 19.58
N MET A 138 -1.40 -3.34 18.60
CA MET A 138 -1.88 -2.14 17.91
C MET A 138 -2.61 -1.16 18.85
N ARG A 139 -3.38 -1.65 19.84
CA ARG A 139 -3.99 -0.81 20.87
C ARG A 139 -2.98 -0.16 21.81
N ALA A 140 -1.84 -0.81 22.04
CA ALA A 140 -0.75 -0.25 22.82
C ALA A 140 -0.02 0.93 22.12
N LEU A 141 -0.28 1.15 20.82
CA LEU A 141 0.27 2.28 20.04
C LEU A 141 -0.56 3.57 20.17
N THR A 142 -1.59 3.58 21.01
CA THR A 142 -2.44 4.74 21.27
C THR A 142 -1.82 5.66 22.32
N ASP A 143 -1.70 6.95 22.01
CA ASP A 143 -1.32 7.98 22.96
C ASP A 143 -2.46 8.18 23.97
N GLU A 144 -2.15 8.02 25.26
CA GLU A 144 -3.12 8.10 26.35
C GLU A 144 -3.81 9.47 26.42
N ARG A 145 -3.13 10.55 26.00
CA ARG A 145 -3.72 11.90 25.97
C ARG A 145 -4.81 12.03 24.92
N VAL A 146 -4.81 11.20 23.88
CA VAL A 146 -5.84 11.18 22.83
C VAL A 146 -6.98 10.25 23.22
N ARG A 147 -6.68 9.14 23.94
CA ARG A 147 -7.69 8.20 24.45
C ARG A 147 -8.67 8.83 25.45
N MET A 148 -8.22 9.84 26.18
CA MET A 148 -8.97 10.46 27.30
C MET A 148 -9.64 11.80 26.95
N GLN A 149 -9.78 12.14 25.67
CA GLN A 149 -10.50 13.33 25.19
C GLN A 149 -11.93 13.00 24.82
#